data_AF-A0A970GFY0-F1
#
_entry.id   AF-A0A970GFY0-F1
#
_cell.length_a   1.000
_cell.length_b   1.000
_cell.length_c   1.000
_cell.angle_alpha   90.00
_cell.angle_beta   90.00
_cell.angle_gamma   90.00
#
_symmetry.space_group_name_H-M   'P 1'
#
loop_
_entity.id
_entity.type
_entity.pdbx_description
1 polymer ?
#
loop_
_entity_poly.entity_id
_entity_poly.type
_entity_poly.pdbx_seq_one_letter_code
_entity_poly.pdbx_strand_id
1 'polypeptide(L)'
;MGEPRKELKQARGLSQDELAEIALRAVHYQSRADAVGLVDDQGVLMRVAQSDPDHFVRQTAVEKITDQQALVDIACSDPDYYVRLAAVKGITDSRVLSGIIMKSQDDYYICKDALNKIRDNDVLASLVEALTDRDIKSAAVQAINDQGVLAQIARNNKDFYVRSDALKKITDQEVLIQIARNDGDYYVRALAVQQIDDPGVIRSIASDDPDFFVRGQAVTRISDMQVLREIFFKDPDFEVRRKALDNMDDADVLQGLLEEVGDAYMQRKIRFRIEELRGLV
;
A
#
# COMPACT_ATOMS: atom_id res chain seq x y z
N MET A 1 -13.09 -6.02 -35.72
CA MET A 1 -12.14 -5.05 -36.30
C MET A 1 -12.81 -4.37 -37.50
N GLY A 2 -13.49 -3.24 -37.28
CA GLY A 2 -14.03 -2.40 -38.34
C GLY A 2 -13.13 -1.17 -38.50
N GLU A 3 -12.91 -0.70 -39.73
CA GLU A 3 -11.95 0.35 -40.09
C GLU A 3 -12.19 1.69 -39.34
N PRO A 4 -11.26 2.15 -38.48
CA PRO A 4 -11.43 3.40 -37.71
C PRO A 4 -11.16 4.69 -38.51
N ARG A 5 -11.01 4.64 -39.84
CA ARG A 5 -10.33 5.70 -40.61
C ARG A 5 -11.17 6.51 -41.61
N LYS A 6 -12.41 6.11 -41.91
CA LYS A 6 -13.25 6.84 -42.90
C LYS A 6 -14.15 7.91 -42.28
N GLU A 7 -14.71 7.68 -41.09
CA GLU A 7 -15.69 8.60 -40.47
C GLU A 7 -15.00 9.81 -39.78
N LEU A 8 -13.95 9.60 -39.00
CA LEU A 8 -13.07 10.65 -38.44
C LEU A 8 -12.54 11.67 -39.47
N LYS A 9 -12.31 11.24 -40.72
CA LYS A 9 -11.85 12.14 -41.80
C LYS A 9 -12.96 13.05 -42.31
N GLN A 10 -14.22 12.61 -42.26
CA GLN A 10 -15.36 13.43 -42.65
C GLN A 10 -15.68 14.50 -41.58
N ALA A 11 -15.44 14.19 -40.30
CA ALA A 11 -15.78 15.08 -39.20
C ALA A 11 -14.88 16.34 -39.08
N ARG A 12 -13.63 16.30 -39.56
CA ARG A 12 -12.66 17.40 -39.41
C ARG A 12 -12.99 18.69 -40.19
N GLY A 13 -14.00 18.68 -41.06
CA GLY A 13 -14.47 19.85 -41.81
C GLY A 13 -15.81 20.41 -41.34
N LEU A 14 -16.41 19.84 -40.29
CA LEU A 14 -17.73 20.21 -39.79
C LEU A 14 -17.66 21.40 -38.82
N SER A 15 -18.73 22.19 -38.82
CA SER A 15 -18.95 23.25 -37.82
C SER A 15 -19.20 22.67 -36.43
N GLN A 16 -19.06 23.50 -35.38
CA GLN A 16 -19.33 23.06 -34.00
C GLN A 16 -20.81 22.66 -33.80
N ASP A 17 -21.74 23.29 -34.52
CA ASP A 17 -23.17 22.94 -34.47
C ASP A 17 -23.43 21.56 -35.10
N GLU A 18 -22.81 21.27 -36.24
CA GLU A 18 -22.90 19.95 -36.89
C GLU A 18 -22.25 18.86 -36.03
N LEU A 19 -21.10 19.14 -35.43
CA LEU A 19 -20.43 18.23 -34.51
C LEU A 19 -21.28 17.97 -33.26
N ALA A 20 -21.93 18.98 -32.71
CA ALA A 20 -22.84 18.84 -31.58
C ALA A 20 -24.08 17.99 -31.93
N GLU A 21 -24.64 18.17 -33.13
CA GLU A 21 -25.77 17.35 -33.59
C GLU A 21 -25.36 15.87 -33.71
N ILE A 22 -24.21 15.59 -34.33
CA ILE A 22 -23.69 14.22 -34.45
C ILE A 22 -23.41 13.63 -33.08
N ALA A 23 -22.70 14.35 -32.20
CA ALA A 23 -22.36 13.91 -30.86
C ALA A 23 -23.60 13.52 -30.02
N LEU A 24 -24.73 14.21 -30.21
CA LEU A 24 -25.95 13.97 -29.42
C LEU A 24 -26.92 12.97 -30.05
N ARG A 25 -26.87 12.75 -31.37
CA ARG A 25 -27.96 12.06 -32.10
C ARG A 25 -27.51 10.95 -33.04
N ALA A 26 -26.22 10.81 -33.35
CA ALA A 26 -25.80 9.78 -34.28
C ALA A 26 -26.09 8.37 -33.73
N VAL A 27 -26.56 7.49 -34.62
CA VAL A 27 -27.00 6.14 -34.25
C VAL A 27 -25.82 5.30 -33.74
N HIS A 28 -24.68 5.39 -34.40
CA HIS A 28 -23.48 4.63 -34.05
C HIS A 28 -22.64 5.37 -33.00
N TYR A 29 -22.23 4.65 -31.95
CA TYR A 29 -21.43 5.23 -30.87
C TYR A 29 -20.07 5.73 -31.36
N GLN A 30 -19.48 5.10 -32.39
CA GLN A 30 -18.22 5.55 -32.97
C GLN A 30 -18.35 6.94 -33.57
N SER A 31 -19.41 7.19 -34.35
CA SER A 31 -19.65 8.50 -34.94
C SER A 31 -19.89 9.57 -33.86
N ARG A 32 -20.56 9.21 -32.75
CA ARG A 32 -20.71 10.12 -31.59
C ARG A 32 -19.36 10.40 -30.92
N ALA A 33 -18.57 9.38 -30.61
CA ALA A 33 -17.24 9.54 -30.00
C ALA A 33 -16.29 10.37 -30.87
N ASP A 34 -16.26 10.10 -32.18
CA ASP A 34 -15.47 10.84 -33.17
C ASP A 34 -15.86 12.32 -33.19
N ALA A 35 -17.16 12.63 -33.16
CA ALA A 35 -17.65 14.00 -33.08
C ALA A 35 -17.31 14.67 -31.75
N VAL A 36 -17.54 14.00 -30.62
CA VAL A 36 -17.20 14.47 -29.26
C VAL A 36 -15.71 14.85 -29.17
N GLY A 37 -14.82 14.07 -29.79
CA GLY A 37 -13.39 14.39 -29.85
C GLY A 37 -13.09 15.77 -30.46
N LEU A 38 -13.98 16.29 -31.31
CA LEU A 38 -13.86 17.58 -32.01
C LEU A 38 -14.78 18.68 -31.46
N VAL A 39 -15.71 18.36 -30.55
CA VAL A 39 -16.59 19.34 -29.90
C VAL A 39 -15.83 20.09 -28.81
N ASP A 40 -15.90 21.42 -28.81
CA ASP A 40 -15.28 22.26 -27.78
C ASP A 40 -16.32 22.92 -26.84
N ASP A 41 -17.61 22.85 -27.20
CA ASP A 41 -18.71 23.36 -26.38
C ASP A 41 -18.87 22.53 -25.09
N GLN A 42 -18.56 23.13 -23.94
CA GLN A 42 -18.64 22.48 -22.63
C GLN A 42 -20.06 22.03 -22.28
N GLY A 43 -21.10 22.75 -22.72
CA GLY A 43 -22.50 22.37 -22.50
C GLY A 43 -22.92 21.15 -23.31
N VAL A 44 -22.39 20.96 -24.52
CA VAL A 44 -22.56 19.72 -25.30
C VAL A 44 -21.81 18.58 -24.63
N LEU A 45 -20.54 18.78 -24.24
CA LEU A 45 -19.73 17.75 -23.58
C LEU A 45 -20.38 17.25 -22.29
N MET A 46 -20.86 18.16 -21.43
CA MET A 46 -21.57 17.78 -20.20
C MET A 46 -22.87 17.00 -20.48
N ARG A 47 -23.65 17.40 -21.50
CA ARG A 47 -24.86 16.65 -21.89
C ARG A 47 -24.55 15.23 -22.36
N VAL A 48 -23.51 15.07 -23.19
CA VAL A 48 -23.05 13.76 -23.65
C VAL A 48 -22.59 12.92 -22.46
N ALA A 49 -21.73 13.47 -21.60
CA ALA A 49 -21.24 12.79 -20.42
C ALA A 49 -22.34 12.40 -19.42
N GLN A 50 -23.46 13.12 -19.39
CA GLN A 50 -24.58 12.80 -18.50
C GLN A 50 -25.53 11.72 -19.06
N SER A 51 -25.67 11.61 -20.38
CA SER A 51 -26.82 10.92 -20.98
C SER A 51 -26.51 9.95 -22.10
N ASP A 52 -25.27 9.90 -22.63
CA ASP A 52 -24.95 8.95 -23.70
C ASP A 52 -25.06 7.50 -23.20
N PRO A 53 -25.79 6.61 -23.92
CA PRO A 53 -25.93 5.22 -23.51
C PRO A 53 -24.60 4.46 -23.54
N ASP A 54 -23.63 4.89 -24.33
CA ASP A 54 -22.33 4.23 -24.48
C ASP A 54 -21.27 4.87 -23.57
N HIS A 55 -20.70 4.07 -22.67
CA HIS A 55 -19.69 4.53 -21.71
C HIS A 55 -18.43 5.08 -22.40
N PHE A 56 -18.06 4.58 -23.59
CA PHE A 56 -16.89 5.08 -24.31
C PHE A 56 -17.13 6.50 -24.82
N VAL A 57 -18.35 6.81 -25.28
CA VAL A 57 -18.71 8.17 -25.69
C VAL A 57 -18.75 9.10 -24.48
N ARG A 58 -19.32 8.66 -23.35
CA ARG A 58 -19.30 9.43 -22.08
C ARG A 58 -17.87 9.70 -21.63
N GLN A 59 -17.01 8.68 -21.61
CA GLN A 59 -15.59 8.82 -21.25
C GLN A 59 -14.90 9.85 -22.15
N THR A 60 -15.08 9.76 -23.47
CA THR A 60 -14.50 10.70 -24.43
C THR A 60 -14.93 12.13 -24.15
N ALA A 61 -16.20 12.33 -23.77
CA ALA A 61 -16.70 13.66 -23.39
C ALA A 61 -16.06 14.14 -22.08
N VAL A 62 -16.01 13.29 -21.05
CA VAL A 62 -15.43 13.59 -19.74
C VAL A 62 -13.96 13.99 -19.83
N GLU A 63 -13.18 13.35 -20.70
CA GLU A 63 -11.78 13.70 -20.94
C GLU A 63 -11.58 15.14 -21.47
N LYS A 64 -12.64 15.76 -22.01
CA LYS A 64 -12.65 17.16 -22.48
C LYS A 64 -13.38 18.13 -21.55
N ILE A 65 -14.02 17.67 -20.47
CA ILE A 65 -14.72 18.54 -19.53
C ILE A 65 -13.71 19.26 -18.63
N THR A 66 -13.84 20.58 -18.52
CA THR A 66 -13.00 21.41 -17.62
C THR A 66 -13.70 21.82 -16.33
N ASP A 67 -15.04 21.71 -16.28
CA ASP A 67 -15.83 22.05 -15.10
C ASP A 67 -15.56 21.07 -13.95
N GLN A 68 -14.92 21.55 -12.88
CA GLN A 68 -14.51 20.70 -11.76
C GLN A 68 -15.69 20.11 -11.00
N GLN A 69 -16.83 20.81 -10.91
CA GLN A 69 -17.99 20.30 -10.20
C GLN A 69 -18.66 19.17 -11.01
N ALA A 70 -18.77 19.33 -12.32
CA ALA A 70 -19.25 18.28 -13.21
C ALA A 70 -18.36 17.03 -13.13
N LEU A 71 -17.03 17.18 -13.10
CA LEU A 71 -16.11 16.05 -12.90
C LEU A 71 -16.33 15.36 -11.54
N VAL A 72 -16.56 16.13 -10.47
CA VAL A 72 -16.86 15.54 -9.15
C VAL A 72 -18.14 14.72 -9.19
N ASP A 73 -19.20 15.26 -9.79
CA ASP A 73 -20.49 14.59 -9.87
C ASP A 73 -20.38 13.29 -10.67
N ILE A 74 -19.69 13.33 -11.82
CA ILE A 74 -19.41 12.15 -12.65
C ILE A 74 -18.57 11.11 -11.90
N ALA A 75 -17.48 11.53 -11.26
CA ALA A 75 -16.61 10.63 -10.49
C ALA A 75 -17.35 9.91 -9.35
N CYS A 76 -18.39 10.53 -8.77
CA CYS A 76 -19.18 9.95 -7.69
C CYS A 76 -20.38 9.11 -8.16
N SER A 77 -20.81 9.21 -9.43
CA SER A 77 -22.14 8.70 -9.82
C SER A 77 -22.25 7.98 -11.16
N ASP A 78 -21.29 8.13 -12.09
CA ASP A 78 -21.39 7.40 -13.37
C ASP A 78 -21.32 5.89 -13.12
N PRO A 79 -22.19 5.07 -13.73
CA PRO A 79 -22.18 3.63 -13.48
C PRO A 79 -20.93 2.91 -14.01
N ASP A 80 -20.19 3.52 -14.93
CA ASP A 80 -19.01 2.92 -15.55
C ASP A 80 -17.69 3.39 -14.90
N TYR A 81 -16.84 2.42 -14.56
CA TYR A 81 -15.56 2.66 -13.92
C TYR A 81 -14.63 3.57 -14.76
N TYR A 82 -14.56 3.37 -16.08
CA TYR A 82 -13.64 4.13 -16.93
C TYR A 82 -14.07 5.58 -17.08
N VAL A 83 -15.38 5.84 -17.08
CA VAL A 83 -15.92 7.20 -17.07
C VAL A 83 -15.60 7.90 -15.75
N ARG A 84 -15.81 7.23 -14.60
CA ARG A 84 -15.43 7.75 -13.28
C ARG A 84 -13.93 8.01 -13.18
N LEU A 85 -13.10 7.11 -13.68
CA LEU A 85 -11.65 7.25 -13.72
C LEU A 85 -11.21 8.44 -14.58
N ALA A 86 -11.81 8.63 -15.75
CA ALA A 86 -11.56 9.81 -16.58
C ALA A 86 -11.86 11.11 -15.81
N ALA A 87 -12.98 11.12 -15.06
CA ALA A 87 -13.34 12.27 -14.24
C ALA A 87 -12.33 12.53 -13.10
N VAL A 88 -11.93 11.49 -12.37
CA VAL A 88 -10.88 11.57 -11.34
C VAL A 88 -9.56 12.09 -11.95
N LYS A 89 -9.19 11.66 -13.15
CA LYS A 89 -7.99 12.13 -13.85
C LYS A 89 -8.03 13.63 -14.16
N GLY A 90 -9.20 14.18 -14.46
CA GLY A 90 -9.41 15.61 -14.73
C GLY A 90 -9.37 16.51 -13.49
N ILE A 91 -9.46 15.94 -12.27
CA ILE A 91 -9.45 16.70 -11.02
C ILE A 91 -8.01 16.88 -10.53
N THR A 92 -7.69 18.09 -10.05
CA THR A 92 -6.32 18.44 -9.61
C THR A 92 -6.23 18.82 -8.13
N ASP A 93 -7.32 19.30 -7.53
CA ASP A 93 -7.35 19.71 -6.13
C ASP A 93 -7.40 18.49 -5.19
N SER A 94 -6.44 18.43 -4.27
CA SER A 94 -6.30 17.30 -3.33
C SER A 94 -7.49 17.18 -2.36
N ARG A 95 -8.11 18.29 -1.94
CA ARG A 95 -9.28 18.28 -1.06
C ARG A 95 -10.53 17.83 -1.80
N VAL A 96 -10.66 18.19 -3.08
CA VAL A 96 -11.75 17.70 -3.93
C VAL A 96 -11.64 16.18 -4.11
N LEU A 97 -10.44 15.66 -4.41
CA LEU A 97 -10.18 14.22 -4.48
C LEU A 97 -10.50 13.51 -3.15
N SER A 98 -10.13 14.10 -2.02
CA SER A 98 -10.52 13.60 -0.69
C SER A 98 -12.03 13.50 -0.53
N GLY A 99 -12.79 14.49 -1.01
CA GLY A 99 -14.25 14.47 -0.98
C GLY A 99 -14.85 13.31 -1.80
N ILE A 100 -14.26 12.98 -2.96
CA ILE A 100 -14.67 11.84 -3.78
C ILE A 100 -14.40 10.53 -3.04
N ILE A 101 -13.20 10.37 -2.48
CA ILE A 101 -12.84 9.16 -1.71
C ILE A 101 -13.86 8.93 -0.59
N MET A 102 -14.22 9.98 0.16
CA MET A 102 -15.18 9.84 1.26
C MET A 102 -16.59 9.43 0.80
N LYS A 103 -17.00 9.86 -0.41
CA LYS A 103 -18.32 9.54 -1.00
C LYS A 103 -18.36 8.19 -1.70
N SER A 104 -17.22 7.60 -2.05
CA SER A 104 -17.11 6.39 -2.86
C SER A 104 -16.31 5.27 -2.17
N GLN A 105 -16.38 5.18 -0.84
CA GLN A 105 -15.65 4.17 -0.05
C GLN A 105 -16.10 2.72 -0.33
N ASP A 106 -17.20 2.52 -1.04
CA ASP A 106 -17.65 1.23 -1.57
C ASP A 106 -16.92 0.81 -2.87
N ASP A 107 -16.20 1.73 -3.53
CA ASP A 107 -15.37 1.47 -4.69
C ASP A 107 -13.88 1.65 -4.37
N TYR A 108 -13.23 0.51 -4.12
CA TYR A 108 -11.79 0.46 -3.85
C TYR A 108 -10.94 1.07 -4.98
N TYR A 109 -11.28 0.80 -6.25
CA TYR A 109 -10.43 1.20 -7.37
C TYR A 109 -10.50 2.71 -7.60
N ILE A 110 -11.69 3.31 -7.53
CA ILE A 110 -11.83 4.76 -7.63
C ILE A 110 -11.18 5.48 -6.46
N CYS A 111 -11.31 4.95 -5.24
CA CYS A 111 -10.61 5.51 -4.09
C CYS A 111 -9.09 5.43 -4.27
N LYS A 112 -8.56 4.30 -4.72
CA LYS A 112 -7.13 4.11 -4.98
C LYS A 112 -6.61 5.07 -6.07
N ASP A 113 -7.34 5.23 -7.16
CA ASP A 113 -6.95 6.14 -8.25
C ASP A 113 -6.96 7.61 -7.81
N ALA A 114 -7.95 8.00 -6.99
CA ALA A 114 -7.99 9.33 -6.39
C ALA A 114 -6.84 9.55 -5.39
N LEU A 115 -6.56 8.57 -4.52
CA LEU A 115 -5.44 8.62 -3.56
C LEU A 115 -4.10 8.81 -4.27
N ASN A 116 -3.87 8.08 -5.37
CA ASN A 116 -2.65 8.19 -6.17
C ASN A 116 -2.43 9.57 -6.82
N LYS A 117 -3.47 10.41 -6.90
CA LYS A 117 -3.39 11.78 -7.41
C LYS A 117 -3.21 12.84 -6.33
N ILE A 118 -3.49 12.53 -5.07
CA ILE A 118 -3.30 13.49 -3.98
C ILE A 118 -1.79 13.73 -3.78
N ARG A 119 -1.41 15.00 -3.63
CA ARG A 119 -0.02 15.43 -3.39
C ARG A 119 0.16 16.14 -2.06
N ASP A 120 -0.94 16.50 -1.42
CA ASP A 120 -0.98 17.14 -0.11
C ASP A 120 -0.91 16.06 0.99
N ASN A 121 0.19 16.05 1.74
CA ASN A 121 0.42 15.07 2.80
C ASN A 121 -0.55 15.23 3.98
N ASP A 122 -1.02 16.45 4.26
CA ASP A 122 -1.97 16.69 5.36
C ASP A 122 -3.35 16.14 4.99
N VAL A 123 -3.73 16.24 3.72
CA VAL A 123 -4.95 15.62 3.20
C VAL A 123 -4.86 14.09 3.29
N LEU A 124 -3.72 13.49 2.89
CA LEU A 124 -3.52 12.04 3.01
C LEU A 124 -3.56 11.57 4.47
N ALA A 125 -2.88 12.28 5.38
CA ALA A 125 -2.90 11.96 6.81
C ALA A 125 -4.32 12.04 7.39
N SER A 126 -5.09 13.06 7.00
CA SER A 126 -6.49 13.21 7.41
C SER A 126 -7.37 12.07 6.90
N LEU A 127 -7.13 11.60 5.67
CA LEU A 127 -7.84 10.46 5.09
C LEU A 127 -7.55 9.16 5.85
N VAL A 128 -6.29 8.90 6.24
CA VAL A 128 -5.94 7.71 7.03
C VAL A 128 -6.76 7.61 8.32
N GLU A 129 -7.06 8.73 8.97
CA GLU A 129 -7.88 8.78 10.18
C GLU A 129 -9.39 8.66 9.90
N ALA A 130 -9.87 9.21 8.79
CA ALA A 130 -11.30 9.30 8.46
C ALA A 130 -11.87 8.05 7.78
N LEU A 131 -11.03 7.32 7.03
CA LEU A 131 -11.45 6.14 6.26
C LEU A 131 -11.87 5.00 7.18
N THR A 132 -12.86 4.23 6.74
CA THR A 132 -13.40 3.08 7.50
C THR A 132 -12.92 1.75 6.95
N ASP A 133 -12.88 1.60 5.62
CA ASP A 133 -12.43 0.39 4.93
C ASP A 133 -10.91 0.18 5.10
N ARG A 134 -10.52 -1.07 5.37
CA ARG A 134 -9.12 -1.44 5.66
C ARG A 134 -8.23 -1.34 4.43
N ASP A 135 -8.71 -1.77 3.27
CA ASP A 135 -7.92 -1.81 2.04
C ASP A 135 -7.72 -0.39 1.49
N ILE A 136 -8.74 0.46 1.61
CA ILE A 136 -8.63 1.88 1.26
C ILE A 136 -7.72 2.62 2.25
N LYS A 137 -7.80 2.33 3.56
CA LYS A 137 -6.84 2.86 4.55
C LYS A 137 -5.40 2.48 4.21
N SER A 138 -5.16 1.21 3.90
CA SER A 138 -3.84 0.73 3.49
C SER A 138 -3.36 1.48 2.24
N ALA A 139 -4.22 1.64 1.22
CA ALA A 139 -3.90 2.42 0.03
C ALA A 139 -3.57 3.89 0.34
N ALA A 140 -4.25 4.51 1.31
CA ALA A 140 -3.97 5.88 1.72
C ALA A 140 -2.58 5.99 2.37
N VAL A 141 -2.21 5.05 3.25
CA VAL A 141 -0.86 4.97 3.80
C VAL A 141 0.18 4.74 2.70
N GLN A 142 -0.11 3.87 1.73
CA GLN A 142 0.79 3.62 0.60
C GLN A 142 1.00 4.84 -0.29
N ALA A 143 0.03 5.76 -0.37
CA ALA A 143 0.16 7.01 -1.13
C ALA A 143 1.07 8.04 -0.44
N ILE A 144 1.32 7.93 0.88
CA ILE A 144 2.17 8.87 1.64
C ILE A 144 3.64 8.51 1.47
N ASN A 145 4.46 9.45 1.00
CA ASN A 145 5.91 9.27 0.90
C ASN A 145 6.72 10.16 1.87
N ASP A 146 6.05 11.08 2.55
CA ASP A 146 6.68 11.94 3.56
C ASP A 146 7.03 11.13 4.81
N GLN A 147 8.33 11.08 5.13
CA GLN A 147 8.83 10.30 6.27
C GLN A 147 8.34 10.85 7.62
N GLY A 148 8.12 12.17 7.74
CA GLY A 148 7.60 12.78 8.96
C GLY A 148 6.15 12.35 9.22
N VAL A 149 5.31 12.39 8.20
CA VAL A 149 3.91 11.93 8.27
C VAL A 149 3.82 10.43 8.52
N LEU A 150 4.61 9.61 7.81
CA LEU A 150 4.67 8.16 8.06
C LEU A 150 5.09 7.87 9.51
N ALA A 151 6.09 8.58 10.02
CA ALA A 151 6.57 8.42 11.39
C ALA A 151 5.55 8.90 12.44
N GLN A 152 4.70 9.88 12.13
CA GLN A 152 3.59 10.28 13.00
C GLN A 152 2.51 9.19 13.04
N ILE A 153 2.13 8.64 11.88
CA ILE A 153 1.13 7.58 11.76
C ILE A 153 1.62 6.32 12.48
N ALA A 154 2.85 5.88 12.22
CA ALA A 154 3.42 4.67 12.79
C ALA A 154 3.61 4.72 14.31
N ARG A 155 3.69 5.91 14.92
CA ARG A 155 3.77 6.06 16.38
C ARG A 155 2.41 6.18 17.06
N ASN A 156 1.47 6.87 16.42
CA ASN A 156 0.31 7.41 17.13
C ASN A 156 -1.04 6.86 16.67
N ASN A 157 -1.12 6.22 15.49
CA ASN A 157 -2.40 5.75 15.00
C ASN A 157 -2.96 4.64 15.91
N LYS A 158 -4.25 4.72 16.24
CA LYS A 158 -4.91 3.78 17.16
C LYS A 158 -4.96 2.35 16.63
N ASP A 159 -4.98 2.18 15.31
CA ASP A 159 -5.05 0.89 14.63
C ASP A 159 -3.65 0.36 14.34
N PHE A 160 -3.30 -0.77 14.95
CA PHE A 160 -1.97 -1.36 14.78
C PHE A 160 -1.70 -1.82 13.35
N TYR A 161 -2.73 -2.13 12.54
CA TYR A 161 -2.56 -2.45 11.13
C TYR A 161 -2.11 -1.21 10.34
N VAL A 162 -2.68 -0.04 10.65
CA VAL A 162 -2.30 1.23 10.03
C VAL A 162 -0.87 1.62 10.46
N ARG A 163 -0.54 1.45 11.75
CA ARG A 163 0.84 1.65 12.23
C ARG A 163 1.83 0.73 11.49
N SER A 164 1.47 -0.55 11.34
CA SER A 164 2.28 -1.55 10.63
C SER A 164 2.49 -1.20 9.15
N ASP A 165 1.45 -0.70 8.47
CA ASP A 165 1.56 -0.31 7.06
C ASP A 165 2.45 0.92 6.86
N ALA A 166 2.38 1.89 7.77
CA ALA A 166 3.25 3.07 7.75
C ALA A 166 4.70 2.65 8.03
N LEU A 167 4.91 1.78 9.02
CA LEU A 167 6.21 1.26 9.43
C LEU A 167 6.98 0.58 8.30
N LYS A 168 6.30 -0.11 7.37
CA LYS A 168 6.93 -0.74 6.19
C LYS A 168 7.60 0.26 5.23
N LYS A 169 7.30 1.56 5.37
CA LYS A 169 7.84 2.64 4.53
C LYS A 169 8.82 3.55 5.25
N ILE A 170 9.07 3.31 6.55
CA ILE A 170 9.99 4.13 7.35
C ILE A 170 11.41 3.64 7.14
N THR A 171 12.32 4.57 6.84
CA THR A 171 13.76 4.27 6.72
C THR A 171 14.61 4.92 7.80
N ASP A 172 14.04 5.83 8.58
CA ASP A 172 14.71 6.51 9.69
C ASP A 172 14.96 5.54 10.85
N GLN A 173 16.24 5.23 11.10
CA GLN A 173 16.65 4.26 12.12
C GLN A 173 16.28 4.71 13.54
N GLU A 174 16.29 6.01 13.87
CA GLU A 174 15.90 6.48 15.19
C GLU A 174 14.41 6.25 15.44
N VAL A 175 13.58 6.50 14.42
CA VAL A 175 12.14 6.21 14.47
C VAL A 175 11.88 4.71 14.63
N LEU A 176 12.55 3.88 13.84
CA LEU A 176 12.43 2.42 13.92
C LEU A 176 12.80 1.89 15.32
N ILE A 177 13.93 2.36 15.88
CA ILE A 177 14.38 1.99 17.22
C ILE A 177 13.38 2.44 18.29
N GLN A 178 12.84 3.65 18.16
CA GLN A 178 11.82 4.15 19.09
C GLN A 178 10.56 3.27 19.07
N ILE A 179 10.07 2.90 17.88
CA ILE A 179 8.88 2.05 17.73
C ILE A 179 9.17 0.64 18.26
N ALA A 180 10.31 0.05 17.90
CA ALA A 180 10.72 -1.28 18.35
C ALA A 180 10.85 -1.42 19.87
N ARG A 181 11.14 -0.33 20.58
CA ARG A 181 11.25 -0.32 22.04
C ARG A 181 9.95 0.00 22.77
N ASN A 182 9.04 0.76 22.15
CA ASN A 182 7.96 1.43 22.88
C ASN A 182 6.55 1.19 22.34
N ASP A 183 6.37 0.62 21.13
CA ASP A 183 5.02 0.37 20.63
C ASP A 183 4.28 -0.63 21.55
N GLY A 184 3.03 -0.33 21.88
CA GLY A 184 2.23 -1.17 22.76
C GLY A 184 1.90 -2.54 22.15
N ASP A 185 1.95 -2.67 20.84
CA ASP A 185 1.66 -3.90 20.12
C ASP A 185 2.95 -4.66 19.76
N TYR A 186 3.04 -5.92 20.19
CA TYR A 186 4.22 -6.75 19.97
C TYR A 186 4.50 -7.01 18.47
N TYR A 187 3.46 -7.06 17.63
CA TYR A 187 3.63 -7.29 16.21
C TYR A 187 4.26 -6.07 15.54
N VAL A 188 3.85 -4.86 15.94
CA VAL A 188 4.47 -3.61 15.46
C VAL A 188 5.93 -3.52 15.90
N ARG A 189 6.25 -3.86 17.16
CA ARG A 189 7.64 -3.90 17.64
C ARG A 189 8.48 -4.90 16.83
N ALA A 190 7.97 -6.10 16.60
CA ALA A 190 8.67 -7.13 15.81
C ALA A 190 8.91 -6.70 14.35
N LEU A 191 7.95 -6.02 13.71
CA LEU A 191 8.13 -5.45 12.37
C LEU A 191 9.22 -4.36 12.35
N ALA A 192 9.30 -3.55 13.40
CA ALA A 192 10.33 -2.51 13.48
C ALA A 192 11.72 -3.14 13.62
N VAL A 193 11.86 -4.20 14.44
CA VAL A 193 13.10 -4.99 14.57
C VAL A 193 13.62 -5.51 13.24
N GLN A 194 12.72 -5.91 12.32
CA GLN A 194 13.11 -6.39 10.98
C GLN A 194 13.83 -5.34 10.12
N GLN A 195 13.72 -4.06 10.46
CA GLN A 195 14.26 -2.94 9.69
C GLN A 195 15.39 -2.18 10.43
N ILE A 196 15.75 -2.60 11.66
CA ILE A 196 16.85 -2.00 12.43
C ILE A 196 18.19 -2.57 11.97
N ASP A 197 19.17 -1.70 11.78
CA ASP A 197 20.52 -2.10 11.35
C ASP A 197 21.53 -2.21 12.51
N ASP A 198 21.29 -1.53 13.63
CA ASP A 198 22.20 -1.51 14.78
C ASP A 198 22.21 -2.88 15.51
N PRO A 199 23.32 -3.64 15.47
CA PRO A 199 23.39 -4.96 16.11
C PRO A 199 23.30 -4.89 17.64
N GLY A 200 23.76 -3.80 18.25
CA GLY A 200 23.66 -3.58 19.69
C GLY A 200 22.21 -3.38 20.13
N VAL A 201 21.43 -2.64 19.34
CA VAL A 201 19.99 -2.49 19.59
C VAL A 201 19.26 -3.82 19.40
N ILE A 202 19.54 -4.56 18.31
CA ILE A 202 18.94 -5.87 18.06
C ILE A 202 19.24 -6.82 19.23
N ARG A 203 20.49 -6.88 19.71
CA ARG A 203 20.89 -7.71 20.85
C ARG A 203 20.13 -7.36 22.13
N SER A 204 19.99 -6.06 22.44
CA SER A 204 19.22 -5.63 23.61
C SER A 204 17.76 -6.07 23.48
N ILE A 205 17.12 -5.85 22.33
CA ILE A 205 15.74 -6.28 22.11
C ILE A 205 15.59 -7.80 22.22
N ALA A 206 16.54 -8.57 21.69
CA ALA A 206 16.54 -10.03 21.79
C ALA A 206 16.64 -10.55 23.22
N SER A 207 17.17 -9.76 24.15
CA SER A 207 17.35 -10.13 25.56
C SER A 207 16.24 -9.58 26.45
N ASP A 208 15.75 -8.37 26.14
CA ASP A 208 15.01 -7.53 27.08
C ASP A 208 13.52 -7.35 26.72
N ASP A 209 13.08 -7.59 25.46
CA ASP A 209 11.68 -7.36 25.11
C ASP A 209 10.76 -8.31 25.91
N PRO A 210 9.66 -7.80 26.51
CA PRO A 210 8.77 -8.63 27.31
C PRO A 210 8.10 -9.75 26.49
N ASP A 211 7.92 -9.55 25.18
CA ASP A 211 7.24 -10.49 24.30
C ASP A 211 8.23 -11.43 23.60
N PHE A 212 8.01 -12.73 23.77
CA PHE A 212 8.89 -13.75 23.20
C PHE A 212 8.91 -13.74 21.67
N PHE A 213 7.83 -13.30 21.01
CA PHE A 213 7.78 -13.17 19.55
C PHE A 213 8.75 -12.08 19.07
N VAL A 214 8.79 -10.94 19.77
CA VAL A 214 9.72 -9.84 19.45
C VAL A 214 11.16 -10.27 19.70
N ARG A 215 11.45 -10.88 20.86
CA ARG A 215 12.79 -11.43 21.15
C ARG A 215 13.21 -12.43 20.09
N GLY A 216 12.33 -13.37 19.75
CA GLY A 216 12.56 -14.35 18.70
C GLY A 216 12.78 -13.73 17.31
N GLN A 217 12.10 -12.63 16.98
CA GLN A 217 12.35 -11.89 15.73
C GLN A 217 13.73 -11.22 15.74
N ALA A 218 14.14 -10.63 16.85
CA ALA A 218 15.47 -10.05 17.00
C ALA A 218 16.57 -11.11 16.88
N VAL A 219 16.39 -12.29 17.49
CA VAL A 219 17.33 -13.42 17.39
C VAL A 219 17.65 -13.81 15.95
N THR A 220 16.66 -13.81 15.05
CA THR A 220 16.89 -14.14 13.62
C THR A 220 17.83 -13.16 12.91
N ARG A 221 18.10 -11.99 13.50
CA ARG A 221 19.03 -10.98 12.97
C ARG A 221 20.39 -10.99 13.66
N ILE A 222 20.65 -11.90 14.59
CA ILE A 222 21.93 -11.99 15.32
C ILE A 222 22.83 -13.03 14.65
N SER A 223 24.02 -12.61 14.22
CA SER A 223 25.06 -13.50 13.68
C SER A 223 26.18 -13.82 14.68
N ASP A 224 26.20 -13.16 15.83
CA ASP A 224 27.21 -13.43 16.87
C ASP A 224 26.89 -14.74 17.60
N MET A 225 27.72 -15.76 17.38
CA MET A 225 27.55 -17.09 17.96
C MET A 225 27.59 -17.11 19.49
N GLN A 226 28.36 -16.22 20.12
CA GLN A 226 28.39 -16.13 21.59
C GLN A 226 27.08 -15.55 22.13
N VAL A 227 26.52 -14.56 21.44
CA VAL A 227 25.20 -14.00 21.79
C VAL A 227 24.09 -15.02 21.58
N LEU A 228 24.08 -15.74 20.45
CA LEU A 228 23.11 -16.80 20.21
C LEU A 228 23.20 -17.90 21.27
N ARG A 229 24.41 -18.28 21.68
CA ARG A 229 24.63 -19.26 22.75
C ARG A 229 24.13 -18.76 24.10
N GLU A 230 24.40 -17.50 24.42
CA GLU A 230 23.88 -16.87 25.64
C GLU A 230 22.34 -16.93 25.68
N ILE A 231 21.68 -16.54 24.59
CA ILE A 231 20.21 -16.58 24.47
C ILE A 231 19.68 -18.01 24.56
N PHE A 232 20.34 -18.96 23.89
CA PHE A 232 19.97 -20.37 23.95
C PHE A 232 19.95 -20.91 25.39
N PHE A 233 20.87 -20.51 26.26
CA PHE A 233 20.88 -21.00 27.65
C PHE A 233 20.00 -20.18 28.60
N LYS A 234 19.79 -18.89 28.33
CA LYS A 234 19.17 -17.96 29.29
C LYS A 234 17.72 -17.59 28.98
N ASP A 235 17.28 -17.62 27.72
CA ASP A 235 15.92 -17.16 27.40
C ASP A 235 14.87 -18.11 28.02
N PRO A 236 13.88 -17.58 28.76
CA PRO A 236 12.85 -18.40 29.37
C PRO A 236 11.95 -19.10 28.35
N ASP A 237 11.76 -18.50 27.17
CA ASP A 237 10.88 -19.02 26.14
C ASP A 237 11.58 -20.05 25.25
N PHE A 238 10.90 -21.19 25.06
CA PHE A 238 11.44 -22.29 24.27
C PHE A 238 11.61 -21.94 22.79
N GLU A 239 10.68 -21.20 22.19
CA GLU A 239 10.76 -20.84 20.77
C GLU A 239 11.90 -19.85 20.52
N VAL A 240 12.19 -18.95 21.47
CA VAL A 240 13.36 -18.06 21.36
C VAL A 240 14.66 -18.86 21.43
N ARG A 241 14.79 -19.79 22.39
CA ARG A 241 15.96 -20.70 22.46
C ARG A 241 16.13 -21.52 21.18
N ARG A 242 15.03 -22.03 20.62
CA ARG A 242 15.03 -22.78 19.36
C ARG A 242 15.49 -21.91 18.19
N LYS A 243 14.97 -20.69 18.05
CA LYS A 243 15.42 -19.76 17.01
C LYS A 243 16.90 -19.41 17.14
N ALA A 244 17.41 -19.31 18.38
CA ALA A 244 18.83 -19.06 18.60
C ALA A 244 19.68 -20.24 18.10
N LEU A 245 19.25 -21.47 18.37
CA LEU A 245 19.88 -22.68 17.83
C LEU A 245 19.82 -22.73 16.30
N ASP A 246 18.66 -22.42 15.70
CA ASP A 246 18.47 -22.45 14.26
C ASP A 246 19.36 -21.42 13.54
N ASN A 247 19.68 -20.30 14.21
CA ASN A 247 20.55 -19.25 13.67
C ASN A 247 22.05 -19.49 13.91
N MET A 248 22.42 -20.55 14.64
CA MET A 248 23.82 -20.97 14.73
C MET A 248 24.22 -21.72 13.46
N ASP A 249 25.34 -21.32 12.87
CA ASP A 249 25.88 -21.86 11.62
C ASP A 249 27.29 -22.48 11.76
N ASP A 250 27.80 -22.56 12.99
CA ASP A 250 29.08 -23.20 13.32
C ASP A 250 28.86 -24.56 14.00
N ALA A 251 29.25 -25.63 13.31
CA ALA A 251 29.10 -27.00 13.79
C ALA A 251 29.95 -27.30 15.04
N ASP A 252 31.11 -26.68 15.20
CA ASP A 252 31.98 -26.90 16.37
C ASP A 252 31.40 -26.22 17.61
N VAL A 253 30.80 -25.02 17.44
CA VAL A 253 30.02 -24.37 18.49
C VAL A 253 28.85 -25.26 18.94
N LEU A 254 28.13 -25.86 17.99
CA LEU A 254 27.01 -26.76 18.28
C LEU A 254 27.45 -28.05 18.98
N GLN A 255 28.62 -28.61 18.64
CA GLN A 255 29.15 -29.78 19.36
C GLN A 255 29.43 -29.45 20.82
N GLY A 256 30.07 -28.30 21.10
CA GLY A 256 30.29 -27.85 22.48
C GLY A 256 28.98 -27.63 23.24
N LEU A 257 27.94 -27.11 22.57
CA LEU A 257 26.60 -26.97 23.15
C LEU A 257 26.00 -28.34 23.54
N LEU A 258 26.21 -29.38 22.74
CA LEU A 258 25.66 -30.71 23.00
C LEU A 258 26.20 -31.33 24.30
N GLU A 259 27.44 -31.02 24.66
CA GLU A 259 28.10 -31.49 25.89
C GLU A 259 27.55 -30.82 27.16
N GLU A 260 27.06 -29.59 27.03
CA GLU A 260 26.57 -28.78 28.16
C GLU A 260 25.06 -28.89 28.38
N VAL A 261 24.31 -29.20 27.33
CA VAL A 261 22.85 -29.27 27.39
C VAL A 261 22.41 -30.59 27.99
N GLY A 262 21.82 -30.54 29.18
CA GLY A 262 21.21 -31.70 29.83
C GLY A 262 19.83 -32.08 29.31
N ASP A 263 19.14 -31.19 28.59
CA ASP A 263 17.80 -31.44 28.08
C ASP A 263 17.81 -32.33 26.82
N ALA A 264 17.24 -33.53 26.93
CA ALA A 264 17.27 -34.53 25.85
C ALA A 264 16.57 -34.08 24.57
N TYR A 265 15.55 -33.23 24.68
CA TYR A 265 14.85 -32.68 23.51
C TYR A 265 15.77 -31.71 22.75
N MET A 266 16.44 -30.81 23.47
CA MET A 266 17.38 -29.84 22.91
C MET A 266 18.62 -30.53 22.36
N GLN A 267 19.15 -31.56 23.03
CA GLN A 267 20.22 -32.39 22.47
C GLN A 267 19.85 -32.98 21.10
N ARG A 268 18.60 -33.46 20.93
CA ARG A 268 18.12 -33.97 19.65
C ARG A 268 18.06 -32.86 18.58
N LYS A 269 17.61 -31.66 18.94
CA LYS A 269 17.57 -30.51 18.02
C LYS A 269 18.97 -30.05 17.62
N ILE A 270 19.92 -30.01 18.55
CA ILE A 270 21.33 -29.70 18.28
C ILE A 270 21.94 -30.72 17.31
N ARG A 271 21.75 -32.01 17.55
CA ARG A 271 22.20 -33.08 16.64
C ARG A 271 21.64 -32.90 15.23
N PHE A 272 20.33 -32.65 15.12
CA PHE A 272 19.69 -32.40 13.84
C PHE A 272 20.30 -31.19 13.12
N ARG A 273 20.52 -30.07 13.82
CA ARG A 273 21.16 -28.87 13.24
C ARG A 273 22.59 -29.13 12.76
N ILE A 274 23.37 -29.91 13.50
CA ILE A 274 24.72 -30.34 13.09
C ILE A 274 24.64 -31.19 11.80
N GLU A 275 23.67 -32.09 11.70
CA GLU A 275 23.47 -32.93 10.51
C GLU A 275 23.07 -32.07 9.30
N GLU A 276 22.18 -31.08 9.47
CA GLU A 276 21.84 -30.10 8.42
C GLU A 276 23.07 -29.35 7.90
N LEU A 277 23.90 -28.79 8.80
CA LEU A 277 25.10 -28.04 8.41
C LEU A 277 26.15 -28.92 7.72
N ARG A 278 26.12 -30.24 7.96
CA ARG A 278 27.00 -31.22 7.30
C ARG A 278 26.41 -31.80 6.01
N GLY A 279 25.19 -31.42 5.63
CA GLY A 279 24.50 -31.94 4.44
C GLY A 279 24.12 -33.42 4.56
N LEU A 280 23.80 -33.88 5.77
CA LEU A 280 23.44 -35.28 6.04
C LEU A 280 21.93 -35.55 6.06
N VAL A 281 21.11 -34.51 5.83
CA VAL A 281 19.64 -34.54 5.81
C VAL A 281 19.12 -33.69 4.66
#